data_AF-A0A8E1WHM3-F1
#
_entry.id   AF-A0A8E1WHM3-F1
#
_cell.length_a   1.000
_cell.length_b   1.000
_cell.length_c   1.000
_cell.angle_alpha   90.00
_cell.angle_beta   90.00
_cell.angle_gamma   90.00
#
_symmetry.space_group_name_H-M   'P 1'
#
loop_
_entity.id
_entity.type
_entity.pdbx_description
1 polymer ?
#
loop_
_entity_poly.entity_id
_entity_poly.type
_entity_poly.pdbx_seq_one_letter_code
_entity_poly.pdbx_strand_id
1 'polypeptide(L)' 'MWRAESPERNRGEWRLRDAEMGAVPDYFSVEDEWLALLGFRFGDGEHAETGSQSWFLQEIFG' A
#
# COMPACT_ATOMS: atom_id res chain seq x y z
N MET A 1 2.71 -21.10 7.57
CA MET A 1 2.10 -20.15 8.54
C MET A 1 2.21 -18.77 7.93
N TRP A 2 1.12 -18.00 7.86
CA TRP A 2 1.13 -16.67 7.24
C TRP A 2 1.63 -15.60 8.23
N ARG A 3 2.47 -14.68 7.75
CA ARG A 3 2.96 -13.50 8.47
C ARG A 3 2.52 -12.25 7.71
N ALA A 4 2.12 -11.21 8.44
CA ALA A 4 1.77 -9.90 7.87
C ALA A 4 2.47 -8.80 8.66
N GLU A 5 2.99 -7.80 7.96
CA GLU A 5 3.62 -6.64 8.59
C GLU A 5 2.66 -5.45 8.64
N SER A 6 2.86 -4.57 9.63
CA SER A 6 2.12 -3.33 9.77
C SER A 6 2.38 -2.39 8.59
N PRO A 7 1.43 -1.50 8.27
CA PRO A 7 1.58 -0.66 7.10
C PRO A 7 2.76 0.31 7.20
N GLU A 8 3.59 0.33 6.16
CA GLU A 8 4.61 1.37 5.98
C GLU A 8 4.04 2.53 5.15
N ARG A 9 4.22 3.75 5.65
CA ARG A 9 3.68 4.97 5.02
C ARG A 9 4.76 5.72 4.27
N ASN A 10 4.63 5.77 2.94
CA ASN A 10 5.58 6.48 2.09
C ASN A 10 5.03 7.84 1.65
N ARG A 11 5.61 8.93 2.18
CA ARG A 11 5.24 10.31 1.83
C ARG A 11 6.22 10.86 0.79
N GLY A 12 5.90 10.75 -0.50
CA GLY A 12 6.34 11.77 -1.46
C GLY A 12 7.34 11.44 -2.56
N GLU A 13 8.00 10.29 -2.62
CA GLU A 13 9.13 10.15 -3.56
C GLU A 13 8.77 9.70 -4.99
N TRP A 14 7.51 9.36 -5.26
CA TRP A 14 7.06 8.86 -6.57
C TRP A 14 5.70 9.47 -6.94
N ARG A 15 5.64 10.73 -7.40
CA ARG A 15 4.39 11.30 -7.96
C ARG A 15 4.63 12.08 -9.25
N LEU A 16 3.91 11.69 -10.31
CA LEU A 16 4.03 12.26 -11.66
C LEU A 16 2.82 13.12 -12.07
N ARG A 17 1.73 13.23 -11.27
CA ARG A 17 0.52 14.01 -11.63
C ARG A 17 -0.19 14.66 -10.44
N ASP A 18 -0.72 15.86 -10.65
CA ASP A 18 -1.38 16.71 -9.63
C ASP A 18 -2.64 16.11 -8.99
N ALA A 19 -3.35 15.20 -9.67
CA ALA A 19 -4.57 14.58 -9.17
C ALA A 19 -4.36 13.61 -8.00
N GLU A 20 -3.10 13.25 -7.71
CA GLU A 20 -2.70 12.30 -6.66
C GLU A 20 -1.99 12.99 -5.48
N MET A 21 -1.98 14.33 -5.45
CA MET A 21 -1.27 15.15 -4.45
C MET A 21 -1.72 14.92 -2.99
N GLY A 22 -2.92 14.35 -2.77
CA GLY A 22 -3.40 13.96 -1.45
C GLY A 22 -3.28 12.46 -1.14
N ALA A 23 -2.97 11.63 -2.14
CA ALA A 23 -3.05 10.18 -2.02
C ALA A 23 -1.87 9.63 -1.23
N VAL A 24 -2.09 9.17 0.01
CA VAL A 24 -1.04 8.58 0.85
C VAL A 24 -1.22 7.05 0.87
N PRO A 25 -0.39 6.29 0.13
CA PRO A 25 -0.50 4.84 0.16
C PRO A 25 0.10 4.26 1.45
N ASP A 26 -0.61 3.30 2.03
CA ASP A 26 -0.12 2.42 3.08
C ASP A 26 0.27 1.07 2.44
N TYR A 27 1.51 0.64 2.64
CA TYR A 27 2.06 -0.59 2.07
C TYR A 27 1.99 -1.76 3.03
N PHE A 28 1.63 -2.94 2.55
CA PHE A 28 1.50 -4.15 3.35
C PHE A 28 2.24 -5.30 2.67
N SER A 29 3.01 -6.06 3.45
CA SER A 29 3.56 -7.34 3.02
C SER A 29 2.87 -8.48 3.76
N VAL A 30 2.57 -9.54 3.01
CA VAL A 30 2.01 -10.79 3.54
C VAL A 30 2.77 -11.94 2.92
N GLU A 31 3.32 -12.82 3.74
CA GLU A 31 4.13 -13.93 3.28
C GLU A 31 3.77 -15.23 4.00
N ASP A 32 3.94 -16.35 3.30
CA ASP A 32 4.04 -17.67 3.89
C ASP A 32 5.29 -18.40 3.36
N GLU A 33 5.30 -19.72 3.49
CA GLU A 33 6.41 -20.57 3.07
C GLU A 33 6.58 -20.68 1.54
N TRP A 34 5.58 -20.30 0.74
CA TRP A 34 5.57 -20.44 -0.72
C TRP A 34 5.37 -19.13 -1.48
N LEU A 35 4.78 -18.12 -0.84
CA LEU A 35 4.36 -16.91 -1.51
C LEU A 35 4.59 -15.70 -0.60
N ALA A 36 5.14 -14.63 -1.16
CA ALA A 36 5.15 -13.31 -0.57
C ALA A 36 4.46 -12.31 -1.50
N LEU A 37 3.62 -11.45 -0.91
CA LEU A 37 2.83 -10.44 -1.61
C LEU A 37 3.21 -9.08 -1.06
N LEU A 38 3.42 -8.12 -1.95
CA LEU A 38 3.53 -6.70 -1.61
C LEU A 38 2.33 -5.97 -2.20
N GLY A 39 1.46 -5.44 -1.35
CA GLY A 39 0.29 -4.67 -1.74
C GLY A 39 0.29 -3.27 -1.14
N PHE A 40 -0.59 -2.41 -1.63
CA PHE A 40 -0.84 -1.11 -1.03
C PHE A 40 -2.31 -0.73 -1.09
N ARG A 41 -2.72 0.13 -0.14
CA ARG A 41 -4.04 0.76 -0.10
C ARG A 41 -3.88 2.25 -0.37
N PHE A 42 -4.70 2.81 -1.26
CA PHE A 42 -4.76 4.26 -1.41
C PHE A 42 -5.54 4.89 -0.25
N GLY A 43 -4.86 5.73 0.53
CA GLY A 43 -5.44 6.41 1.68
C GLY A 43 -4.96 5.83 3.00
N ASP A 44 -4.92 6.70 3.99
CA ASP A 44 -4.34 6.45 5.31
C ASP A 44 -5.26 5.67 6.26
N GLY A 45 -6.54 5.52 5.88
CA GLY A 45 -7.56 4.82 6.65
C GLY A 45 -8.21 5.63 7.75
N GLU A 46 -7.82 6.89 7.90
CA GLU A 46 -8.30 7.81 8.92
C GLU A 46 -9.02 9.01 8.30
N HIS A 47 -8.49 9.52 7.19
CA HIS A 47 -8.90 10.74 6.51
C HIS A 47 -9.37 10.43 5.08
N ALA A 48 -10.65 10.66 4.80
CA ALA A 48 -11.26 10.31 3.51
C ALA A 48 -10.64 11.07 2.32
N GLU A 49 -10.07 12.25 2.57
CA GLU A 49 -9.37 13.07 1.58
C GLU A 49 -8.02 12.47 1.13
N THR A 50 -7.49 11.48 1.85
CA THR A 50 -6.17 10.90 1.56
C THR A 50 -6.22 9.73 0.57
N GLY A 51 -7.40 9.27 0.15
CA GLY A 51 -7.53 8.22 -0.86
C GLY A 51 -8.82 7.41 -0.74
N SER A 52 -9.11 6.63 -1.78
CA SER A 52 -10.36 5.88 -1.95
C SER A 52 -10.49 4.60 -1.12
N GLN A 53 -9.47 4.26 -0.33
CA GLN A 53 -9.36 2.97 0.38
C GLN A 53 -9.28 1.74 -0.55
N SER A 54 -9.05 1.96 -1.85
CA SER A 54 -8.88 0.91 -2.84
C SER A 54 -7.56 0.16 -2.63
N TRP A 55 -7.58 -1.15 -2.83
CA TRP A 55 -6.44 -2.05 -2.66
C TRP A 55 -5.85 -2.46 -4.01
N PHE A 56 -4.52 -2.50 -4.05
CA PHE A 56 -3.75 -2.87 -5.22
C PHE A 56 -2.61 -3.79 -4.82
N LEU A 57 -2.23 -4.66 -5.74
CA LEU A 57 -1.08 -5.54 -5.59
C LEU A 57 0.06 -4.98 -6.43
N GLN A 58 1.20 -4.74 -5.78
CA GLN A 58 2.39 -4.25 -6.47
C GLN A 58 3.22 -5.41 -7.00
N GLU A 59 3.54 -6.38 -6.13
CA GLU A 59 4.42 -7.50 -6.48
C GLU A 59 3.95 -8.81 -5.84
N ILE A 60 4.29 -9.90 -6.51
CA ILE A 60 4.08 -11.29 -6.08
C ILE A 60 5.42 -12.00 -6.23
N PHE A 61 5.86 -12.68 -5.18
CA PHE A 61 7.10 -13.45 -5.12
C PHE A 61 6.77 -14.89 -4.72
N GLY A 62 7.34 -15.89 -5.39
CA GLY A 62 7.11 -17.32 -5.12
C GLY A 62 7.72 -18.21 -6.19
#